data_AF-A0A127V762-F1
#
_entry.id   AF-A0A127V762-F1
#
_cell.length_a   1.000
_cell.length_b   1.000
_cell.length_c   1.000
_cell.angle_alpha   90.00
_cell.angle_beta   90.00
_cell.angle_gamma   90.00
#
_symmetry.space_group_name_H-M   'P 1'
#
loop_
_entity.id
_entity.type
_entity.pdbx_description
1 polymer ?
#
loop_
_entity_poly.entity_id
_entity_poly.type
_entity_poly.pdbx_seq_one_letter_code
_entity_poly.pdbx_strand_id
1 'polypeptide(L)'
;MHQVEKIMHKTIPLKMRTLSIIFIFSLSSILLLASCKKNSIENPDISVVLPGSGPDTTKAPAPIVYDRTVNIGTGSGVLNFDGATFGVKCNDLIKIKGGNYTSINIKNVISADGCPITFKNDGLVELAGNYNAMSLENLKNVYISGDGTPGLAKGFSFRDNSYRAVVITGTLNKFTFQYAAFKNIGDLDITFKYNDVYDGTEGSYSKDLKFLNMSCDNTAQFLTTGGYIQGGVVYGLVKNIEVANIDFQNAPDVGTVVFMGNVENYNIHNNKINNINTSNNNHNGIFQIAGNGRFHDNLVTNHQGNAIRAWGHTVGSTPKDILIYNNIVLNSRKYSGFEVQAYADRITPGKTTYTNAIIFNNTCGNLNLSNDWQAAVVDVYGMSGGKVDVYNNLGFNFMPNQKLIALQWAEVIPNASYNIYNETSGQAGITDQTSLNLTSNSAAKYKGRPTPFVITDFYGKPRSATAPSIGAVE
;
A
#
# COMPACT_ATOMS: atom_id res chain seq x y z
N MET A 1 40.51 40.99 -28.70
CA MET A 1 41.86 41.55 -28.91
C MET A 1 42.28 42.20 -27.58
N HIS A 2 43.18 41.55 -26.82
CA HIS A 2 44.15 42.07 -25.80
C HIS A 2 43.67 43.07 -24.71
N GLN A 3 43.94 42.99 -23.40
CA GLN A 3 44.89 42.27 -22.51
C GLN A 3 44.19 42.10 -21.11
N VAL A 4 44.31 41.00 -20.35
CA VAL A 4 45.38 40.50 -19.45
C VAL A 4 45.85 41.50 -18.37
N GLU A 5 45.48 41.24 -17.11
CA GLU A 5 46.37 41.46 -15.95
C GLU A 5 46.08 40.50 -14.78
N LYS A 6 47.17 39.90 -14.26
CA LYS A 6 47.29 38.93 -13.16
C LYS A 6 47.39 39.65 -11.81
N ILE A 7 46.83 39.09 -10.74
CA ILE A 7 47.34 39.30 -9.35
C ILE A 7 47.35 37.96 -8.59
N MET A 8 48.33 37.85 -7.68
CA MET A 8 49.05 36.66 -7.24
C MET A 8 48.41 35.85 -6.10
N HIS A 9 48.78 34.56 -6.09
CA HIS A 9 48.73 33.64 -4.95
C HIS A 9 49.62 34.11 -3.79
N LYS A 10 49.13 33.95 -2.55
CA LYS A 10 49.95 33.97 -1.33
C LYS A 10 49.80 32.64 -0.58
N THR A 11 50.89 31.90 -0.53
CA THR A 11 51.07 30.63 0.18
C THR A 11 51.43 30.91 1.63
N ILE A 12 50.81 30.21 2.60
CA ILE A 12 51.17 30.23 4.02
C ILE A 12 51.81 28.87 4.36
N PRO A 13 53.00 28.82 4.98
CA PRO A 13 53.64 27.56 5.35
C PRO A 13 53.16 27.04 6.71
N LEU A 14 52.75 25.76 6.75
CA LEU A 14 52.41 25.04 7.97
C LEU A 14 53.68 24.47 8.62
N LYS A 15 53.99 24.90 9.84
CA LYS A 15 55.10 24.37 10.66
C LYS A 15 54.73 22.99 11.23
N MET A 16 55.43 21.94 10.81
CA MET A 16 55.49 20.65 11.52
C MET A 16 56.19 20.82 12.87
N ARG A 17 55.56 20.35 13.94
CA ARG A 17 56.22 20.05 15.22
C ARG A 17 56.09 18.56 15.50
N THR A 18 57.26 17.94 15.58
CA THR A 18 57.58 16.60 16.04
C THR A 18 57.09 16.38 17.46
N LEU A 19 56.39 15.26 17.71
CA LEU A 19 56.27 14.70 19.05
C LEU A 19 56.48 13.18 18.99
N SER A 20 57.58 12.77 19.61
CA SER A 20 58.08 11.42 19.76
C SER A 20 57.17 10.58 20.66
N ILE A 21 56.80 9.37 20.22
CA ILE A 21 56.28 8.34 21.12
C ILE A 21 57.08 7.05 20.90
N ILE A 22 57.45 6.48 22.04
CA ILE A 22 58.49 5.51 22.33
C ILE A 22 58.12 4.09 21.86
N PHE A 23 59.07 3.45 21.18
CA PHE A 23 59.08 2.00 20.90
C PHE A 23 59.70 1.26 22.11
N ILE A 24 58.99 0.30 22.69
CA ILE A 24 59.59 -0.75 23.53
C ILE A 24 59.21 -2.10 22.93
N PHE A 25 60.21 -2.77 22.37
CA PHE A 25 60.19 -4.19 22.06
C PHE A 25 60.64 -4.96 23.31
N SER A 26 59.86 -5.95 23.74
CA SER A 26 60.40 -7.11 24.47
C SER A 26 59.66 -8.37 24.01
N LEU A 27 60.33 -9.12 23.15
CA LEU A 27 59.94 -10.45 22.68
C LEU A 27 60.76 -11.47 23.47
N SER A 28 60.09 -12.39 24.18
CA SER A 28 60.68 -13.65 24.69
C SER A 28 59.57 -14.67 24.96
N SER A 29 59.16 -15.32 23.88
CA SER A 29 59.02 -16.77 23.67
C SER A 29 58.76 -17.75 24.85
N ILE A 30 57.78 -18.65 24.59
CA ILE A 30 57.70 -20.09 24.94
C ILE A 30 56.99 -20.47 26.27
N LEU A 31 55.70 -20.86 26.17
CA LEU A 31 55.24 -22.26 26.38
C LEU A 31 53.71 -22.39 26.16
N LEU A 32 53.35 -23.22 25.19
CA LEU A 32 52.04 -23.84 25.02
C LEU A 32 51.66 -24.62 26.28
N LEU A 33 50.40 -24.55 26.72
CA LEU A 33 49.59 -25.71 27.11
C LEU A 33 48.10 -25.33 27.09
N ALA A 34 47.30 -26.32 26.72
CA ALA A 34 45.95 -26.20 26.22
C ALA A 34 44.88 -25.93 27.30
N SER A 35 43.89 -25.11 26.93
CA SER A 35 42.49 -25.31 27.32
C SER A 35 41.58 -24.46 26.42
N CYS A 36 41.19 -25.01 25.28
CA CYS A 36 40.09 -24.47 24.49
C CYS A 36 38.79 -24.68 25.29
N LYS A 37 38.38 -23.70 26.09
CA LYS A 37 36.96 -23.54 26.42
C LYS A 37 36.26 -23.07 25.15
N LYS A 38 35.36 -23.90 24.65
CA LYS A 38 34.42 -23.59 23.59
C LYS A 38 33.55 -22.42 24.09
N ASN A 39 33.93 -21.20 23.74
CA ASN A 39 33.04 -20.06 23.91
C ASN A 39 31.82 -20.35 23.04
N SER A 40 30.67 -20.50 23.68
CA SER A 40 29.38 -20.44 23.00
C SER A 40 29.34 -19.13 22.23
N ILE A 41 29.20 -19.24 20.91
CA ILE A 41 28.80 -18.12 20.08
C ILE A 41 27.40 -17.77 20.60
N GLU A 42 27.32 -16.79 21.50
CA GLU A 42 26.08 -16.08 21.74
C GLU A 42 25.74 -15.43 20.41
N ASN A 43 24.81 -16.05 19.69
CA ASN A 43 24.12 -15.40 18.60
C ASN A 43 23.57 -14.10 19.19
N PRO A 44 23.91 -12.92 18.64
CA PRO A 44 23.22 -11.71 19.04
C PRO A 44 21.74 -11.99 18.80
N ASP A 45 20.97 -11.86 19.88
CA ASP A 45 19.54 -12.05 19.90
C ASP A 45 18.94 -11.03 18.92
N ILE A 46 18.79 -11.43 17.65
CA ILE A 46 18.03 -10.68 16.66
C ILE A 46 16.59 -10.86 17.12
N SER A 47 16.15 -10.00 18.03
CA SER A 47 14.73 -9.83 18.30
C SER A 47 14.11 -9.40 16.98
N VAL A 48 13.54 -10.37 16.25
CA VAL A 48 12.68 -10.10 15.11
C VAL A 48 11.51 -9.33 15.71
N VAL A 49 11.53 -8.01 15.56
CA VAL A 49 10.35 -7.19 15.80
C VAL A 49 9.33 -7.72 14.80
N LEU A 50 8.38 -8.52 15.30
CA LEU A 50 7.28 -9.01 14.51
C LEU A 50 6.62 -7.77 13.88
N PRO A 51 6.50 -7.68 12.55
CA PRO A 51 5.73 -6.60 11.96
C PRO A 51 4.31 -6.75 12.52
N GLY A 52 3.95 -5.84 13.44
CA GLY A 52 2.80 -6.00 14.33
C GLY A 52 1.59 -6.41 13.51
N SER A 53 1.03 -7.59 13.78
CA SER A 53 -0.16 -8.10 13.10
C SER A 53 -1.13 -6.93 12.95
N GLY A 54 -1.43 -6.56 11.71
CA GLY A 54 -2.49 -5.59 11.44
C GLY A 54 -3.75 -6.03 12.19
N PRO A 55 -4.69 -5.09 12.45
CA PRO A 55 -5.93 -5.43 13.12
C PRO A 55 -6.51 -6.70 12.50
N ASP A 56 -6.84 -7.67 13.34
CA ASP A 56 -7.44 -8.93 12.91
C ASP A 56 -8.78 -8.64 12.21
N THR A 57 -8.74 -8.60 10.87
CA THR A 57 -9.91 -8.33 10.03
C THR A 57 -10.87 -9.54 10.01
N THR A 58 -10.50 -10.69 10.59
CA THR A 58 -11.35 -11.88 10.63
C THR A 58 -12.41 -11.81 11.73
N LYS A 59 -12.21 -10.96 12.76
CA LYS A 59 -13.22 -10.73 13.78
C LYS A 59 -14.13 -9.59 13.36
N ALA A 60 -15.35 -9.94 12.92
CA ALA A 60 -16.39 -8.96 12.66
C ALA A 60 -16.54 -8.03 13.90
N PRO A 61 -16.53 -6.70 13.71
CA PRO A 61 -16.79 -5.77 14.81
C PRO A 61 -18.10 -6.12 15.51
N ALA A 62 -18.17 -5.89 16.82
CA ALA A 62 -19.44 -6.02 17.53
C ALA A 62 -20.50 -5.13 16.83
N PRO A 63 -21.74 -5.60 16.65
CA PRO A 63 -22.79 -4.79 16.06
C PRO A 63 -22.96 -3.48 16.83
N ILE A 64 -22.99 -2.36 16.12
CA ILE A 64 -23.30 -1.06 16.73
C ILE A 64 -24.78 -1.08 17.14
N VAL A 65 -25.05 -0.83 18.42
CA VAL A 65 -26.40 -0.58 18.93
C VAL A 65 -26.66 0.91 18.78
N TYR A 66 -27.70 1.28 18.03
CA TYR A 66 -28.03 2.68 17.77
C TYR A 66 -28.99 3.22 18.83
N ASP A 67 -28.64 4.38 19.40
CA ASP A 67 -29.45 5.02 20.44
C ASP A 67 -30.60 5.85 19.85
N ARG A 68 -30.39 6.40 18.65
CA ARG A 68 -31.36 7.25 17.95
C ARG A 68 -31.23 7.04 16.44
N THR A 69 -32.38 6.98 15.76
CA THR A 69 -32.44 6.99 14.28
C THR A 69 -33.01 8.33 13.80
N VAL A 70 -32.35 8.93 12.81
CA VAL A 70 -32.72 10.22 12.19
C VAL A 70 -32.82 10.01 10.68
N ASN A 71 -33.96 10.35 10.08
CA ASN A 71 -34.10 10.32 8.62
C ASN A 71 -33.80 11.73 8.06
N ILE A 72 -32.96 11.81 7.02
CA ILE A 72 -32.58 13.05 6.36
C ILE A 72 -32.71 12.92 4.83
N GLY A 73 -32.77 14.08 4.17
CA GLY A 73 -32.88 14.15 2.72
C GLY A 73 -34.30 13.97 2.19
N THR A 74 -34.54 14.57 1.03
CA THR A 74 -35.83 14.51 0.33
C THR A 74 -35.86 13.42 -0.74
N GLY A 75 -34.70 12.87 -1.09
CA GLY A 75 -34.48 12.04 -2.28
C GLY A 75 -34.14 12.87 -3.53
N SER A 76 -33.90 14.18 -3.41
CA SER A 76 -33.53 15.02 -4.55
C SER A 76 -32.74 16.28 -4.16
N GLY A 77 -32.07 16.88 -5.14
CA GLY A 77 -31.39 18.18 -4.99
C GLY A 77 -30.15 18.09 -4.11
N VAL A 78 -29.95 19.09 -3.25
CA VAL A 78 -28.78 19.18 -2.37
C VAL A 78 -29.15 18.77 -0.95
N LEU A 79 -28.41 17.81 -0.39
CA LEU A 79 -28.45 17.46 1.03
C LEU A 79 -27.26 18.11 1.74
N ASN A 80 -27.54 18.85 2.82
CA ASN A 80 -26.51 19.40 3.70
C ASN A 80 -26.68 18.86 5.12
N PHE A 81 -25.64 18.25 5.67
CA PHE A 81 -25.56 17.80 7.04
C PHE A 81 -24.31 18.39 7.69
N ASP A 82 -24.51 19.23 8.71
CA ASP A 82 -23.43 19.81 9.49
C ASP A 82 -23.57 19.38 10.95
N GLY A 83 -22.66 18.49 11.38
CA GLY A 83 -22.67 17.93 12.73
C GLY A 83 -22.56 18.97 13.84
N ALA A 84 -21.94 20.13 13.56
CA ALA A 84 -21.81 21.22 14.52
C ALA A 84 -23.16 21.91 14.82
N THR A 85 -24.06 21.97 13.83
CA THR A 85 -25.38 22.58 14.00
C THR A 85 -26.46 21.56 14.36
N PHE A 86 -26.36 20.34 13.83
CA PHE A 86 -27.34 19.29 14.07
C PHE A 86 -27.31 18.77 15.52
N GLY A 87 -26.12 18.76 16.15
CA GLY A 87 -25.95 18.19 17.49
C GLY A 87 -26.04 16.66 17.47
N VAL A 88 -25.04 16.03 16.85
CA VAL A 88 -24.92 14.55 16.84
C VAL A 88 -24.75 14.00 18.26
N LYS A 89 -25.34 12.83 18.51
CA LYS A 89 -25.25 12.09 19.77
C LYS A 89 -24.53 10.77 19.55
N CYS A 90 -23.94 10.25 20.62
CA CYS A 90 -23.30 8.93 20.61
C CYS A 90 -24.22 7.90 19.94
N ASN A 91 -23.67 7.10 19.02
CA ASN A 91 -24.38 6.01 18.34
C ASN A 91 -25.61 6.44 17.52
N ASP A 92 -25.66 7.68 17.02
CA ASP A 92 -26.70 8.08 16.06
C ASP A 92 -26.62 7.25 14.77
N LEU A 93 -27.78 6.76 14.32
CA LEU A 93 -28.01 6.28 12.97
C LEU A 93 -28.72 7.35 12.14
N ILE A 94 -28.07 7.84 11.10
CA ILE A 94 -28.58 8.84 10.17
C ILE A 94 -28.90 8.13 8.84
N LYS A 95 -30.18 8.05 8.48
CA LYS A 95 -30.65 7.44 7.24
C LYS A 95 -30.85 8.50 6.18
N ILE A 96 -30.12 8.40 5.07
CA ILE A 96 -30.26 9.25 3.89
C ILE A 96 -31.32 8.62 2.99
N LYS A 97 -32.44 9.33 2.79
CA LYS A 97 -33.51 8.90 1.91
C LYS A 97 -32.99 8.69 0.48
N GLY A 98 -33.32 7.55 -0.12
CA GLY A 98 -32.99 7.20 -1.49
C GLY A 98 -33.63 8.14 -2.51
N GLY A 99 -32.95 8.30 -3.64
CA GLY A 99 -33.31 9.20 -4.73
C GLY A 99 -32.08 9.80 -5.41
N ASN A 100 -32.28 10.84 -6.21
CA ASN A 100 -31.28 11.43 -7.11
C ASN A 100 -30.81 12.79 -6.60
N TYR A 101 -29.62 12.84 -6.02
CA TYR A 101 -29.03 14.06 -5.49
C TYR A 101 -28.08 14.70 -6.49
N THR A 102 -28.10 16.03 -6.54
CA THR A 102 -27.06 16.80 -7.22
C THR A 102 -25.84 16.96 -6.32
N SER A 103 -26.04 17.02 -5.01
CA SER A 103 -24.94 17.07 -4.05
C SER A 103 -25.34 16.54 -2.68
N ILE A 104 -24.40 15.90 -2.00
CA ILE A 104 -24.51 15.53 -0.58
C ILE A 104 -23.29 16.09 0.16
N ASN A 105 -23.50 16.98 1.12
CA ASN A 105 -22.43 17.58 1.92
C ASN A 105 -22.57 17.12 3.36
N ILE A 106 -21.56 16.41 3.88
CA ILE A 106 -21.50 15.96 5.27
C ILE A 106 -20.24 16.55 5.89
N LYS A 107 -20.40 17.41 6.89
CA LYS A 107 -19.27 18.10 7.51
C LYS A 107 -19.36 18.20 9.03
N ASN A 108 -18.20 18.37 9.66
CA ASN A 108 -18.03 18.65 11.09
C ASN A 108 -18.74 17.64 12.00
N VAL A 109 -18.73 16.37 11.61
CA VAL A 109 -19.29 15.28 12.42
C VAL A 109 -18.17 14.75 13.29
N ILE A 110 -18.06 15.29 14.50
CA ILE A 110 -17.02 14.96 15.46
C ILE A 110 -17.64 14.24 16.66
N SER A 111 -17.33 12.96 16.82
CA SER A 111 -17.78 12.19 17.98
C SER A 111 -16.63 11.66 18.82
N ALA A 112 -16.92 11.39 20.09
CA ALA A 112 -15.99 10.78 21.04
C ALA A 112 -15.64 9.34 20.62
N ASP A 113 -14.51 8.85 21.10
CA ASP A 113 -14.10 7.46 20.88
C ASP A 113 -15.11 6.50 21.50
N GLY A 114 -15.45 5.43 20.77
CA GLY A 114 -16.49 4.47 21.20
C GLY A 114 -17.93 4.93 20.93
N CYS A 115 -18.12 6.11 20.36
CA CYS A 115 -19.44 6.69 20.04
C CYS A 115 -19.64 6.92 18.53
N PRO A 116 -19.60 5.89 17.67
CA PRO A 116 -19.66 6.08 16.22
C PRO A 116 -20.95 6.78 15.74
N ILE A 117 -20.82 7.66 14.75
CA ILE A 117 -21.97 8.22 14.01
C ILE A 117 -22.09 7.48 12.69
N THR A 118 -23.25 6.91 12.40
CA THR A 118 -23.43 6.05 11.22
C THR A 118 -24.42 6.66 10.23
N PHE A 119 -23.98 6.89 9.00
CA PHE A 119 -24.82 7.24 7.86
C PHE A 119 -25.11 5.99 7.04
N LYS A 120 -26.40 5.74 6.77
CA LYS A 120 -26.86 4.64 5.90
C LYS A 120 -27.84 5.12 4.84
N ASN A 121 -27.87 4.44 3.71
CA ASN A 121 -28.89 4.65 2.68
C ASN A 121 -30.24 4.02 3.07
N ASP A 122 -31.34 4.68 2.73
CA ASP A 122 -32.72 4.18 2.83
C ASP A 122 -33.39 4.22 1.44
N GLY A 123 -33.19 3.16 0.66
CA GLY A 123 -33.28 3.15 -0.80
C GLY A 123 -31.92 3.40 -1.47
N LEU A 124 -31.89 3.39 -2.80
CA LEU A 124 -30.68 3.75 -3.56
C LEU A 124 -30.45 5.26 -3.49
N VAL A 125 -29.28 5.69 -3.02
CA VAL A 125 -28.85 7.10 -3.03
C VAL A 125 -27.93 7.29 -4.23
N GLU A 126 -28.39 8.04 -5.21
CA GLU A 126 -27.72 8.20 -6.50
C GLU A 126 -27.26 9.64 -6.73
N LEU A 127 -26.03 9.80 -7.22
CA LEU A 127 -25.46 11.03 -7.73
C LEU A 127 -25.04 10.77 -9.18
N ALA A 128 -26.00 10.95 -10.10
CA ALA A 128 -25.81 10.70 -11.52
C ALA A 128 -25.73 12.00 -12.32
N GLY A 129 -24.73 12.14 -13.20
CA GLY A 129 -24.55 13.31 -14.06
C GLY A 129 -23.34 14.17 -13.70
N ASN A 130 -22.95 15.05 -14.63
CA ASN A 130 -21.75 15.87 -14.52
C ASN A 130 -21.80 16.80 -13.30
N TYR A 131 -20.68 16.84 -12.57
CA TYR A 131 -20.44 17.67 -11.38
C TYR A 131 -21.32 17.33 -10.17
N ASN A 132 -22.07 16.23 -10.20
CA ASN A 132 -22.77 15.75 -9.01
C ASN A 132 -21.78 15.03 -8.09
N ALA A 133 -21.73 15.44 -6.83
CA ALA A 133 -20.67 14.99 -5.92
C ALA A 133 -21.12 14.90 -4.45
N MET A 134 -20.46 14.01 -3.72
CA MET A 134 -20.50 13.96 -2.27
C MET A 134 -19.28 14.68 -1.69
N SER A 135 -19.48 15.68 -0.84
CA SER A 135 -18.42 16.38 -0.12
C SER A 135 -18.37 15.95 1.34
N LEU A 136 -17.20 15.55 1.81
CA LEU A 136 -16.94 15.07 3.16
C LEU A 136 -15.85 15.92 3.82
N GLU A 137 -16.13 16.48 4.98
CA GLU A 137 -15.21 17.41 5.63
C GLU A 137 -15.16 17.24 7.15
N ASN A 138 -13.96 17.17 7.73
CA ASN A 138 -13.75 17.17 9.19
C ASN A 138 -14.62 16.12 9.91
N LEU A 139 -14.32 14.84 9.72
CA LEU A 139 -15.10 13.74 10.27
C LEU A 139 -14.26 12.94 11.27
N LYS A 140 -14.82 12.70 12.47
CA LYS A 140 -14.22 11.85 13.49
C LYS A 140 -15.20 10.80 13.99
N ASN A 141 -14.79 9.54 13.95
CA ASN A 141 -15.58 8.38 14.38
C ASN A 141 -16.90 8.26 13.59
N VAL A 142 -16.79 8.22 12.26
CA VAL A 142 -17.91 8.26 11.32
C VAL A 142 -17.88 7.06 10.38
N TYR A 143 -19.04 6.45 10.18
CA TYR A 143 -19.28 5.38 9.20
C TYR A 143 -20.26 5.88 8.16
N ILE A 144 -19.91 5.79 6.88
CA ILE A 144 -20.83 6.03 5.76
C ILE A 144 -20.93 4.71 4.99
N SER A 145 -22.11 4.09 5.02
CA SER A 145 -22.29 2.71 4.56
C SER A 145 -23.53 2.55 3.69
N GLY A 146 -23.33 2.05 2.46
CA GLY A 146 -24.39 1.75 1.49
C GLY A 146 -25.08 0.40 1.68
N ASP A 147 -25.09 -0.16 2.89
CA ASP A 147 -25.71 -1.46 3.23
C ASP A 147 -27.01 -1.30 4.04
N GLY A 148 -27.61 -0.11 4.04
CA GLY A 148 -28.79 0.20 4.87
C GLY A 148 -30.12 -0.35 4.36
N THR A 149 -30.17 -0.76 3.10
CA THR A 149 -31.39 -1.22 2.43
C THR A 149 -31.23 -2.68 2.00
N PRO A 150 -32.07 -3.60 2.51
CA PRO A 150 -32.05 -5.00 2.10
C PRO A 150 -32.15 -5.18 0.58
N GLY A 151 -31.35 -6.07 0.03
CA GLY A 151 -31.32 -6.34 -1.42
C GLY A 151 -30.46 -5.38 -2.25
N LEU A 152 -29.95 -4.29 -1.67
CA LEU A 152 -28.98 -3.41 -2.34
C LEU A 152 -27.57 -3.71 -1.84
N ALA A 153 -26.71 -4.26 -2.71
CA ALA A 153 -25.32 -4.54 -2.37
C ALA A 153 -24.46 -3.26 -2.26
N LYS A 154 -24.81 -2.21 -3.03
CA LYS A 154 -24.17 -0.89 -3.04
C LYS A 154 -25.26 0.19 -2.99
N GLY A 155 -25.41 0.83 -1.85
CA GLY A 155 -26.48 1.79 -1.58
C GLY A 155 -26.15 3.22 -2.00
N PHE A 156 -24.88 3.53 -2.20
CA PHE A 156 -24.41 4.78 -2.79
C PHE A 156 -23.92 4.52 -4.21
N SER A 157 -24.53 5.20 -5.19
CA SER A 157 -24.20 5.08 -6.62
C SER A 157 -23.76 6.43 -7.16
N PHE A 158 -22.56 6.49 -7.71
CA PHE A 158 -22.01 7.64 -8.41
C PHE A 158 -21.82 7.24 -9.87
N ARG A 159 -22.46 7.94 -10.81
CA ARG A 159 -22.35 7.56 -12.21
C ARG A 159 -22.44 8.69 -13.21
N ASP A 160 -21.85 8.45 -14.38
CA ASP A 160 -21.96 9.32 -15.55
C ASP A 160 -21.55 10.77 -15.21
N ASN A 161 -20.42 10.90 -14.50
CA ASN A 161 -19.91 12.17 -14.00
C ASN A 161 -18.55 12.46 -14.63
N SER A 162 -18.44 13.53 -15.40
CA SER A 162 -17.17 13.99 -15.98
C SER A 162 -16.15 14.51 -14.96
N TYR A 163 -16.52 14.64 -13.68
CA TYR A 163 -15.69 15.20 -12.62
C TYR A 163 -15.61 14.28 -11.41
N ARG A 164 -15.19 14.81 -10.26
CA ARG A 164 -14.95 14.05 -9.03
C ARG A 164 -16.24 13.63 -8.35
N ALA A 165 -16.34 12.36 -7.96
CA ALA A 165 -17.56 11.81 -7.35
C ALA A 165 -17.62 12.04 -5.83
N VAL A 166 -16.51 11.82 -5.12
CA VAL A 166 -16.38 12.08 -3.68
C VAL A 166 -15.18 12.99 -3.42
N VAL A 167 -15.44 14.12 -2.74
CA VAL A 167 -14.44 15.13 -2.41
C VAL A 167 -14.27 15.17 -0.90
N ILE A 168 -13.09 14.82 -0.44
CA ILE A 168 -12.72 14.83 0.98
C ILE A 168 -11.77 15.99 1.24
N THR A 169 -12.11 16.81 2.22
CA THR A 169 -11.30 17.94 2.71
C THR A 169 -11.15 17.91 4.23
N GLY A 170 -10.16 18.64 4.74
CA GLY A 170 -9.88 18.69 6.17
C GLY A 170 -9.35 17.37 6.73
N THR A 171 -9.53 17.15 8.03
CA THR A 171 -8.99 15.98 8.74
C THR A 171 -10.03 14.87 8.88
N LEU A 172 -9.65 13.63 8.59
CA LEU A 172 -10.45 12.45 8.86
C LEU A 172 -9.79 11.58 9.93
N ASN A 173 -10.55 11.15 10.94
CA ASN A 173 -10.06 10.29 12.01
C ASN A 173 -11.07 9.19 12.33
N LYS A 174 -10.69 7.91 12.27
CA LYS A 174 -11.61 6.78 12.48
C LYS A 174 -12.82 6.88 11.54
N PHE A 175 -12.54 6.96 10.25
CA PHE A 175 -13.54 7.16 9.21
C PHE A 175 -13.64 5.91 8.34
N THR A 176 -14.87 5.48 8.06
CA THR A 176 -15.14 4.38 7.13
C THR A 176 -16.11 4.82 6.06
N PHE A 177 -15.75 4.61 4.79
CA PHE A 177 -16.66 4.69 3.66
C PHE A 177 -16.75 3.34 2.97
N GLN A 178 -17.97 2.84 2.76
CA GLN A 178 -18.15 1.48 2.26
C GLN A 178 -19.48 1.23 1.53
N TYR A 179 -19.49 0.16 0.72
CA TYR A 179 -20.66 -0.26 -0.08
C TYR A 179 -21.12 0.81 -1.08
N ALA A 180 -20.17 1.35 -1.84
CA ALA A 180 -20.40 2.33 -2.89
C ALA A 180 -20.06 1.78 -4.29
N ALA A 181 -20.70 2.33 -5.32
CA ALA A 181 -20.43 2.02 -6.72
C ALA A 181 -20.09 3.28 -7.52
N PHE A 182 -19.09 3.19 -8.38
CA PHE A 182 -18.63 4.24 -9.29
C PHE A 182 -18.70 3.70 -10.72
N LYS A 183 -19.29 4.46 -11.62
CA LYS A 183 -19.40 4.07 -13.03
C LYS A 183 -19.28 5.26 -13.97
N ASN A 184 -18.45 5.17 -15.01
CA ASN A 184 -18.29 6.26 -15.98
C ASN A 184 -17.90 7.59 -15.29
N ILE A 185 -16.86 7.54 -14.44
CA ILE A 185 -16.32 8.71 -13.75
C ILE A 185 -15.07 9.22 -14.49
N GLY A 186 -15.09 10.48 -14.92
CA GLY A 186 -14.10 11.04 -15.83
C GLY A 186 -12.83 11.62 -15.20
N ASP A 187 -12.85 11.98 -13.91
CA ASP A 187 -11.68 12.58 -13.20
C ASP A 187 -11.18 11.69 -12.05
N LEU A 188 -11.89 11.64 -10.92
CA LEU A 188 -11.51 10.88 -9.72
C LEU A 188 -12.75 10.34 -9.02
N ASP A 189 -12.73 9.08 -8.60
CA ASP A 189 -13.83 8.55 -7.77
C ASP A 189 -13.79 9.20 -6.38
N ILE A 190 -12.62 9.16 -5.73
CA ILE A 190 -12.40 9.72 -4.39
C ILE A 190 -11.13 10.58 -4.40
N THR A 191 -11.29 11.88 -4.12
CA THR A 191 -10.16 12.77 -3.89
C THR A 191 -10.05 13.13 -2.41
N PHE A 192 -8.87 12.94 -1.83
CA PHE A 192 -8.55 13.36 -0.48
C PHE A 192 -7.32 14.27 -0.48
N LYS A 193 -7.57 15.57 -0.66
CA LYS A 193 -6.50 16.59 -0.73
C LYS A 193 -6.08 17.03 0.68
N TYR A 194 -5.44 16.13 1.40
CA TYR A 194 -4.83 16.40 2.70
C TYR A 194 -3.36 16.75 2.53
N ASN A 195 -2.96 17.96 2.92
CA ASN A 195 -1.59 18.46 2.81
C ASN A 195 -1.14 19.23 4.06
N ASP A 196 -1.73 18.93 5.23
CA ASP A 196 -1.30 19.57 6.47
C ASP A 196 0.14 19.16 6.82
N VAL A 197 0.86 20.08 7.45
CA VAL A 197 2.23 19.86 7.89
C VAL A 197 2.22 18.93 9.11
N TYR A 198 2.94 17.82 9.03
CA TYR A 198 3.15 16.96 10.19
C TYR A 198 4.15 17.61 11.15
N ASP A 199 3.72 17.86 12.39
CA ASP A 199 4.51 18.53 13.44
C ASP A 199 4.93 17.60 14.58
N GLY A 200 4.59 16.30 14.48
CA GLY A 200 4.82 15.31 15.54
C GLY A 200 3.59 14.98 16.37
N THR A 201 2.49 15.73 16.24
CA THR A 201 1.28 15.57 17.06
C THR A 201 0.15 14.80 16.34
N GLU A 202 -0.82 14.29 17.11
CA GLU A 202 -1.99 13.60 16.53
C GLU A 202 -2.93 14.52 15.72
N GLY A 203 -2.87 15.83 15.95
CA GLY A 203 -3.72 16.81 15.26
C GLY A 203 -3.24 17.14 13.85
N SER A 204 -2.03 16.70 13.48
CA SER A 204 -1.38 17.07 12.23
C SER A 204 -1.36 15.93 11.20
N TYR A 205 -2.20 14.90 11.39
CA TYR A 205 -2.39 13.81 10.44
C TYR A 205 -3.81 13.23 10.50
N SER A 206 -4.23 12.57 9.42
CA SER A 206 -5.47 11.77 9.40
C SER A 206 -5.17 10.31 9.72
N LYS A 207 -6.06 9.61 10.44
CA LYS A 207 -5.81 8.22 10.88
C LYS A 207 -7.01 7.29 10.88
N ASP A 208 -6.71 5.99 10.79
CA ASP A 208 -7.68 4.89 10.89
C ASP A 208 -8.81 5.05 9.85
N LEU A 209 -8.40 5.18 8.58
CA LEU A 209 -9.30 5.39 7.45
C LEU A 209 -9.60 4.06 6.77
N LYS A 210 -10.85 3.82 6.37
CA LYS A 210 -11.23 2.59 5.68
C LYS A 210 -12.07 2.89 4.44
N PHE A 211 -11.65 2.35 3.31
CA PHE A 211 -12.38 2.38 2.04
C PHE A 211 -12.66 0.93 1.62
N LEU A 212 -13.89 0.47 1.85
CA LEU A 212 -14.22 -0.96 1.81
C LEU A 212 -15.36 -1.27 0.85
N ASN A 213 -15.32 -2.46 0.25
CA ASN A 213 -16.45 -3.01 -0.48
C ASN A 213 -16.97 -2.03 -1.54
N MET A 214 -16.16 -1.68 -2.54
CA MET A 214 -16.57 -0.77 -3.61
C MET A 214 -16.43 -1.40 -4.98
N SER A 215 -17.20 -0.92 -5.95
CA SER A 215 -17.09 -1.35 -7.35
C SER A 215 -16.90 -0.14 -8.26
N CYS A 216 -15.89 -0.20 -9.13
CA CYS A 216 -15.52 0.85 -10.06
C CYS A 216 -15.48 0.26 -11.48
N ASP A 217 -16.30 0.77 -12.38
CA ASP A 217 -16.40 0.27 -13.77
C ASP A 217 -16.29 1.43 -14.76
N ASN A 218 -15.28 1.36 -15.63
CA ASN A 218 -14.97 2.43 -16.60
C ASN A 218 -14.82 3.79 -15.90
N THR A 219 -13.90 3.85 -14.95
CA THR A 219 -13.63 5.05 -14.15
C THR A 219 -12.17 5.46 -14.32
N ALA A 220 -11.88 6.72 -14.02
CA ALA A 220 -10.52 7.20 -13.84
C ALA A 220 -9.97 6.71 -12.48
N GLN A 221 -9.04 7.45 -11.87
CA GLN A 221 -8.38 6.98 -10.65
C GLN A 221 -9.36 6.85 -9.47
N PHE A 222 -9.31 5.71 -8.76
CA PHE A 222 -10.21 5.42 -7.64
C PHE A 222 -9.93 6.31 -6.42
N LEU A 223 -8.72 6.27 -5.89
CA LEU A 223 -8.37 7.01 -4.68
C LEU A 223 -7.06 7.78 -4.88
N THR A 224 -7.10 9.07 -4.60
CA THR A 224 -5.88 9.89 -4.47
C THR A 224 -5.83 10.54 -3.11
N THR A 225 -4.71 10.35 -2.39
CA THR A 225 -4.36 11.21 -1.27
C THR A 225 -3.31 12.22 -1.70
N GLY A 226 -3.30 13.37 -1.06
CA GLY A 226 -2.17 14.29 -1.14
C GLY A 226 -0.91 13.71 -0.48
N GLY A 227 -0.04 14.62 -0.04
CA GLY A 227 1.16 14.30 0.71
C GLY A 227 2.41 14.22 -0.15
N TYR A 228 3.49 14.75 0.41
CA TYR A 228 4.82 14.81 -0.18
C TYR A 228 5.85 15.18 0.90
N ILE A 229 7.13 15.01 0.61
CA ILE A 229 8.23 15.47 1.46
C ILE A 229 9.00 16.52 0.68
N GLN A 230 9.17 17.71 1.26
CA GLN A 230 9.91 18.80 0.63
C GLN A 230 10.68 19.59 1.68
N GLY A 231 11.99 19.81 1.45
CA GLY A 231 12.84 20.55 2.39
C GLY A 231 12.88 19.94 3.80
N GLY A 232 12.71 18.62 3.89
CA GLY A 232 12.60 17.93 5.17
C GLY A 232 11.30 18.19 5.94
N VAL A 233 10.25 18.70 5.29
CA VAL A 233 8.91 18.84 5.87
C VAL A 233 8.01 17.74 5.30
N VAL A 234 7.26 17.07 6.17
CA VAL A 234 6.33 16.01 5.80
C VAL A 234 4.94 16.62 5.71
N TYR A 235 4.29 16.50 4.56
CA TYR A 235 2.94 16.99 4.31
C TYR A 235 1.97 15.83 4.13
N GLY A 236 0.72 16.03 4.54
CA GLY A 236 -0.39 15.15 4.15
C GLY A 236 -0.28 13.71 4.66
N LEU A 237 0.28 13.52 5.86
CA LEU A 237 0.47 12.19 6.43
C LEU A 237 -0.88 11.52 6.74
N VAL A 238 -1.03 10.28 6.28
CA VAL A 238 -2.16 9.40 6.65
C VAL A 238 -1.63 8.16 7.37
N LYS A 239 -2.20 7.80 8.52
CA LYS A 239 -1.83 6.59 9.28
C LYS A 239 -2.93 5.55 9.28
N ASN A 240 -2.56 4.27 9.18
CA ASN A 240 -3.48 3.13 9.31
C ASN A 240 -4.68 3.21 8.32
N ILE A 241 -4.40 3.46 7.05
CA ILE A 241 -5.43 3.41 6.00
C ILE A 241 -5.62 1.98 5.48
N GLU A 242 -6.87 1.56 5.35
CA GLU A 242 -7.29 0.28 4.81
C GLU A 242 -8.03 0.50 3.49
N VAL A 243 -7.59 -0.18 2.42
CA VAL A 243 -8.26 -0.21 1.12
C VAL A 243 -8.49 -1.66 0.73
N ALA A 244 -9.75 -2.11 0.82
CA ALA A 244 -10.04 -3.52 0.67
C ALA A 244 -11.38 -3.83 0.01
N ASN A 245 -11.44 -5.02 -0.62
CA ASN A 245 -12.63 -5.50 -1.32
C ASN A 245 -13.10 -4.53 -2.40
N ILE A 246 -12.16 -3.94 -3.14
CA ILE A 246 -12.42 -3.09 -4.30
C ILE A 246 -12.44 -3.96 -5.57
N ASP A 247 -13.51 -3.88 -6.35
CA ASP A 247 -13.58 -4.46 -7.70
C ASP A 247 -13.43 -3.31 -8.71
N PHE A 248 -12.26 -3.19 -9.34
CA PHE A 248 -11.93 -2.10 -10.25
C PHE A 248 -11.66 -2.65 -11.65
N GLN A 249 -12.44 -2.22 -12.64
CA GLN A 249 -12.38 -2.81 -13.97
C GLN A 249 -12.70 -1.88 -15.14
N ASN A 250 -12.31 -2.35 -16.34
CA ASN A 250 -12.64 -1.77 -17.64
C ASN A 250 -12.23 -0.30 -17.79
N ALA A 251 -11.05 0.04 -17.28
CA ALA A 251 -10.52 1.39 -17.28
C ALA A 251 -9.27 1.47 -18.17
N PRO A 252 -9.43 1.66 -19.49
CA PRO A 252 -8.36 1.46 -20.46
C PRO A 252 -7.20 2.47 -20.33
N ASP A 253 -7.44 3.63 -19.71
CA ASP A 253 -6.48 4.74 -19.60
C ASP A 253 -6.21 5.24 -18.17
N VAL A 254 -6.64 4.51 -17.12
CA VAL A 254 -6.62 5.00 -15.72
C VAL A 254 -5.24 5.48 -15.22
N GLY A 255 -4.16 4.89 -15.72
CA GLY A 255 -2.81 5.11 -15.21
C GLY A 255 -2.64 4.45 -13.85
N THR A 256 -3.00 5.16 -12.78
CA THR A 256 -2.88 4.72 -11.38
C THR A 256 -4.28 4.58 -10.78
N VAL A 257 -4.59 3.45 -10.15
CA VAL A 257 -5.87 3.23 -9.48
C VAL A 257 -5.87 3.85 -8.09
N VAL A 258 -4.78 3.68 -7.33
CA VAL A 258 -4.63 4.28 -6.01
C VAL A 258 -3.29 4.99 -5.91
N PHE A 259 -3.32 6.28 -5.57
CA PHE A 259 -2.14 7.07 -5.25
C PHE A 259 -2.17 7.49 -3.79
N MET A 260 -1.08 7.26 -3.06
CA MET A 260 -0.88 7.83 -1.73
C MET A 260 0.50 8.44 -1.59
N GLY A 261 0.53 9.76 -1.38
CA GLY A 261 1.78 10.54 -1.40
C GLY A 261 2.64 10.44 -0.14
N ASN A 262 2.03 10.20 1.04
CA ASN A 262 2.68 9.92 2.32
C ASN A 262 1.74 9.12 3.24
N VAL A 263 2.08 7.86 3.49
CA VAL A 263 1.27 6.97 4.32
C VAL A 263 2.13 6.14 5.28
N GLU A 264 1.59 5.83 6.45
CA GLU A 264 2.19 4.93 7.42
C GLU A 264 1.22 3.81 7.80
N ASN A 265 1.72 2.57 7.82
CA ASN A 265 0.95 1.36 8.09
C ASN A 265 -0.28 1.19 7.16
N TYR A 266 -0.14 1.36 5.85
CA TYR A 266 -1.24 1.03 4.94
C TYR A 266 -1.58 -0.47 5.00
N ASN A 267 -2.84 -0.81 4.73
CA ASN A 267 -3.32 -2.17 4.61
C ASN A 267 -4.19 -2.31 3.36
N ILE A 268 -3.62 -2.83 2.27
CA ILE A 268 -4.28 -2.90 0.97
C ILE A 268 -4.47 -4.37 0.59
N HIS A 269 -5.71 -4.85 0.61
CA HIS A 269 -5.97 -6.28 0.45
C HIS A 269 -7.30 -6.68 -0.15
N ASN A 270 -7.39 -7.93 -0.63
CA ASN A 270 -8.61 -8.49 -1.21
C ASN A 270 -9.22 -7.64 -2.33
N ASN A 271 -8.38 -6.88 -3.05
CA ASN A 271 -8.83 -6.11 -4.20
C ASN A 271 -8.74 -6.96 -5.46
N LYS A 272 -9.71 -6.76 -6.36
CA LYS A 272 -9.75 -7.37 -7.69
C LYS A 272 -9.62 -6.26 -8.72
N ILE A 273 -8.54 -6.28 -9.47
CA ILE A 273 -8.24 -5.31 -10.51
C ILE A 273 -8.18 -6.03 -11.84
N ASN A 274 -8.98 -5.63 -12.82
CA ASN A 274 -9.05 -6.35 -14.09
C ASN A 274 -9.27 -5.45 -15.30
N ASN A 275 -8.60 -5.74 -16.42
CA ASN A 275 -8.82 -5.06 -17.69
C ASN A 275 -8.62 -3.54 -17.58
N ILE A 276 -7.41 -3.15 -17.15
CA ILE A 276 -7.05 -1.74 -16.96
C ILE A 276 -5.79 -1.39 -17.74
N ASN A 277 -5.62 -0.11 -18.07
CA ASN A 277 -4.44 0.41 -18.78
C ASN A 277 -4.20 -0.31 -20.14
N THR A 278 -5.25 -0.77 -20.80
CA THR A 278 -5.15 -1.48 -22.08
C THR A 278 -4.69 -0.56 -23.22
N SER A 279 -4.93 0.74 -23.13
CA SER A 279 -4.42 1.77 -24.07
C SER A 279 -3.31 2.66 -23.49
N ASN A 280 -3.11 2.66 -22.16
CA ASN A 280 -2.06 3.43 -21.51
C ASN A 280 -0.66 2.80 -21.69
N ASN A 281 0.36 3.58 -22.08
CA ASN A 281 1.74 3.13 -22.26
C ASN A 281 2.75 3.76 -21.28
N ASN A 282 2.29 4.57 -20.34
CA ASN A 282 3.14 5.24 -19.37
C ASN A 282 3.75 4.23 -18.39
N HIS A 283 4.85 4.63 -17.75
CA HIS A 283 5.40 3.87 -16.64
C HIS A 283 4.63 4.18 -15.36
N ASN A 284 3.82 3.24 -14.89
CA ASN A 284 2.82 3.41 -13.85
C ASN A 284 2.79 2.22 -12.88
N GLY A 285 2.30 2.51 -11.67
CA GLY A 285 1.88 1.50 -10.70
C GLY A 285 0.36 1.56 -10.59
N ILE A 286 -0.29 0.40 -10.52
CA ILE A 286 -1.73 0.34 -10.25
C ILE A 286 -2.02 0.90 -8.87
N PHE A 287 -1.23 0.47 -7.88
CA PHE A 287 -1.11 1.12 -6.58
C PHE A 287 0.25 1.82 -6.51
N GLN A 288 0.26 3.14 -6.40
CA GLN A 288 1.47 3.93 -6.24
C GLN A 288 1.47 4.54 -4.83
N ILE A 289 2.23 3.93 -3.94
CA ILE A 289 2.11 4.15 -2.49
C ILE A 289 3.46 4.55 -1.94
N ALA A 290 3.55 5.75 -1.37
CA ALA A 290 4.76 6.21 -0.71
C ALA A 290 4.65 6.12 0.81
N GLY A 291 5.47 5.28 1.42
CA GLY A 291 5.37 4.95 2.84
C GLY A 291 5.70 3.50 3.16
N ASN A 292 5.08 2.97 4.21
CA ASN A 292 5.22 1.58 4.66
C ASN A 292 3.87 0.97 5.03
N GLY A 293 3.77 -0.36 4.98
CA GLY A 293 2.51 -1.08 5.15
C GLY A 293 2.50 -2.44 4.47
N ARG A 294 1.29 -2.93 4.18
CA ARG A 294 1.02 -4.27 3.68
C ARG A 294 0.18 -4.22 2.43
N PHE A 295 0.60 -4.96 1.41
CA PHE A 295 -0.14 -5.18 0.17
C PHE A 295 -0.31 -6.68 -0.01
N HIS A 296 -1.51 -7.21 0.26
CA HIS A 296 -1.70 -8.65 0.31
C HIS A 296 -3.04 -9.16 -0.17
N ASP A 297 -3.10 -10.43 -0.57
CA ASP A 297 -4.32 -11.09 -1.04
C ASP A 297 -5.04 -10.31 -2.16
N ASN A 298 -4.31 -9.58 -3.01
CA ASN A 298 -4.88 -8.87 -4.16
C ASN A 298 -4.79 -9.72 -5.42
N LEU A 299 -5.82 -9.65 -6.26
CA LEU A 299 -5.86 -10.24 -7.60
C LEU A 299 -5.78 -9.13 -8.64
N VAL A 300 -4.74 -9.16 -9.47
CA VAL A 300 -4.52 -8.18 -10.54
C VAL A 300 -4.35 -8.92 -11.85
N THR A 301 -5.26 -8.70 -12.80
CA THR A 301 -5.28 -9.43 -14.09
C THR A 301 -5.48 -8.51 -15.29
N ASN A 302 -4.92 -8.90 -16.44
CA ASN A 302 -5.15 -8.22 -17.73
C ASN A 302 -4.91 -6.71 -17.62
N HIS A 303 -3.67 -6.36 -17.31
CA HIS A 303 -3.32 -5.00 -16.90
C HIS A 303 -2.05 -4.52 -17.58
N GLN A 304 -1.70 -3.26 -17.33
CA GLN A 304 -0.41 -2.69 -17.63
C GLN A 304 0.05 -1.85 -16.43
N GLY A 305 1.33 -1.96 -16.07
CA GLY A 305 1.91 -1.36 -14.86
C GLY A 305 2.24 -2.42 -13.79
N ASN A 306 3.11 -2.09 -12.84
CA ASN A 306 3.30 -2.95 -11.66
C ASN A 306 2.02 -2.96 -10.82
N ALA A 307 1.68 -4.09 -10.19
CA ALA A 307 0.56 -4.17 -9.26
C ALA A 307 0.73 -3.17 -8.11
N ILE A 308 1.93 -3.05 -7.55
CA ILE A 308 2.28 -1.96 -6.63
C ILE A 308 3.66 -1.39 -6.99
N ARG A 309 3.76 -0.06 -6.94
CA ARG A 309 5.01 0.69 -6.84
C ARG A 309 5.10 1.25 -5.42
N ALA A 310 5.91 0.60 -4.60
CA ALA A 310 6.06 0.97 -3.19
C ALA A 310 7.29 1.89 -3.03
N TRP A 311 7.01 3.18 -2.81
CA TRP A 311 8.01 4.23 -2.61
C TRP A 311 8.33 4.40 -1.12
N GLY A 312 9.19 3.51 -0.64
CA GLY A 312 9.46 3.27 0.77
C GLY A 312 10.08 4.42 1.53
N HIS A 313 9.44 4.77 2.64
CA HIS A 313 10.00 5.55 3.74
C HIS A 313 9.16 5.35 5.00
N THR A 314 9.73 5.69 6.15
CA THR A 314 9.06 5.68 7.45
C THR A 314 9.13 7.07 8.05
N VAL A 315 8.04 7.52 8.69
CA VAL A 315 8.05 8.74 9.50
C VAL A 315 8.60 8.39 10.88
N GLY A 316 9.62 9.14 11.32
CA GLY A 316 10.42 8.87 12.51
C GLY A 316 11.78 8.27 12.19
N SER A 317 12.45 7.75 13.22
CA SER A 317 13.83 7.24 13.15
C SER A 317 13.94 5.72 13.08
N THR A 318 12.85 5.00 13.35
CA THR A 318 12.83 3.53 13.37
C THR A 318 12.32 3.00 12.03
N PRO A 319 13.13 2.28 11.24
CA PRO A 319 12.68 1.67 10.00
C PRO A 319 11.50 0.72 10.21
N LYS A 320 10.53 0.79 9.29
CA LYS A 320 9.42 -0.17 9.20
C LYS A 320 9.48 -0.92 7.88
N ASP A 321 8.61 -1.91 7.74
CA ASP A 321 8.62 -2.80 6.60
C ASP A 321 7.49 -2.50 5.61
N ILE A 322 7.79 -2.73 4.33
CA ILE A 322 6.83 -2.97 3.28
C ILE A 322 6.67 -4.48 3.14
N LEU A 323 5.45 -4.99 3.32
CA LEU A 323 5.14 -6.40 3.16
C LEU A 323 4.28 -6.60 1.92
N ILE A 324 4.72 -7.43 0.98
CA ILE A 324 3.99 -7.76 -0.26
C ILE A 324 3.81 -9.27 -0.30
N TYR A 325 2.60 -9.78 -0.05
CA TYR A 325 2.39 -11.22 0.06
C TYR A 325 1.04 -11.77 -0.35
N ASN A 326 0.98 -13.06 -0.67
CA ASN A 326 -0.23 -13.75 -1.12
C ASN A 326 -0.93 -13.08 -2.31
N ASN A 327 -0.27 -12.23 -3.09
CA ASN A 327 -0.92 -11.60 -4.24
C ASN A 327 -0.84 -12.51 -5.47
N ILE A 328 -1.84 -12.40 -6.34
CA ILE A 328 -1.86 -13.00 -7.67
C ILE A 328 -1.80 -11.89 -8.71
N VAL A 329 -0.79 -11.92 -9.59
CA VAL A 329 -0.62 -10.94 -10.67
C VAL A 329 -0.43 -11.66 -12.00
N LEU A 330 -1.40 -11.53 -12.92
CA LEU A 330 -1.42 -12.25 -14.19
C LEU A 330 -1.64 -11.35 -15.39
N ASN A 331 -1.06 -11.73 -16.52
CA ASN A 331 -1.32 -11.12 -17.83
C ASN A 331 -1.02 -9.62 -17.84
N SER A 332 0.19 -9.25 -17.39
CA SER A 332 0.65 -7.88 -17.52
C SER A 332 1.19 -7.65 -18.93
N ARG A 333 0.70 -6.61 -19.61
CA ARG A 333 1.27 -6.17 -20.88
C ARG A 333 2.71 -5.69 -20.73
N LYS A 334 3.02 -4.94 -19.66
CA LYS A 334 4.36 -4.35 -19.40
C LYS A 334 4.78 -4.48 -17.94
N TYR A 335 6.10 -4.57 -17.72
CA TYR A 335 6.78 -4.56 -16.40
C TYR A 335 6.60 -5.82 -15.54
N SER A 336 7.34 -5.86 -14.43
CA SER A 336 7.28 -6.88 -13.38
C SER A 336 5.99 -6.80 -12.55
N GLY A 337 5.75 -7.81 -11.70
CA GLY A 337 4.60 -7.84 -10.80
C GLY A 337 4.58 -6.68 -9.81
N PHE A 338 5.73 -6.38 -9.19
CA PHE A 338 5.87 -5.36 -8.15
C PHE A 338 7.11 -4.48 -8.38
N GLU A 339 7.14 -3.30 -7.78
CA GLU A 339 8.32 -2.43 -7.69
C GLU A 339 8.50 -1.98 -6.23
N VAL A 340 9.74 -2.02 -5.75
CA VAL A 340 10.16 -1.39 -4.49
C VAL A 340 11.30 -0.42 -4.72
N GLN A 341 11.17 0.78 -4.17
CA GLN A 341 12.13 1.85 -4.33
C GLN A 341 12.05 2.83 -3.15
N ALA A 342 13.15 3.46 -2.77
CA ALA A 342 13.19 4.63 -1.92
C ALA A 342 13.93 5.76 -2.65
N TYR A 343 13.61 7.00 -2.29
CA TYR A 343 14.23 8.18 -2.87
C TYR A 343 14.93 8.99 -1.79
N ALA A 344 16.14 9.47 -2.09
CA ALA A 344 16.97 10.18 -1.12
C ALA A 344 16.31 11.47 -0.59
N ASP A 345 15.52 12.16 -1.43
CA ASP A 345 14.76 13.36 -1.05
C ASP A 345 13.63 13.09 -0.05
N ARG A 346 13.25 11.82 0.14
CA ARG A 346 12.28 11.38 1.14
C ARG A 346 12.91 10.94 2.46
N ILE A 347 14.25 10.91 2.55
CA ILE A 347 14.98 10.51 3.76
C ILE A 347 15.56 11.76 4.42
N THR A 348 14.96 12.19 5.53
CA THR A 348 15.37 13.37 6.28
C THR A 348 15.77 12.98 7.70
N PRO A 349 17.06 13.12 8.08
CA PRO A 349 17.53 12.78 9.42
C PRO A 349 16.65 13.35 10.54
N GLY A 350 16.24 12.50 11.47
CA GLY A 350 15.38 12.87 12.61
C GLY A 350 13.89 13.03 12.30
N LYS A 351 13.48 12.93 11.02
CA LYS A 351 12.07 13.09 10.62
C LYS A 351 11.53 11.91 9.82
N THR A 352 12.33 11.38 8.90
CA THR A 352 12.02 10.17 8.15
C THR A 352 13.25 9.28 8.01
N THR A 353 13.01 7.99 7.86
CA THR A 353 14.05 6.98 7.66
C THR A 353 13.64 6.00 6.57
N TYR A 354 14.55 5.12 6.18
CA TYR A 354 14.31 4.09 5.17
C TYR A 354 13.30 3.03 5.64
N THR A 355 12.88 2.18 4.70
CA THR A 355 12.08 0.99 4.97
C THR A 355 12.82 -0.26 4.50
N ASN A 356 12.56 -1.41 5.12
CA ASN A 356 12.87 -2.69 4.48
C ASN A 356 11.69 -3.12 3.60
N ALA A 357 11.93 -4.05 2.68
CA ALA A 357 10.88 -4.69 1.91
C ALA A 357 10.98 -6.22 2.00
N ILE A 358 9.84 -6.87 2.21
CA ILE A 358 9.73 -8.33 2.28
C ILE A 358 8.63 -8.76 1.30
N ILE A 359 9.04 -9.45 0.23
CA ILE A 359 8.16 -9.86 -0.87
C ILE A 359 8.10 -11.38 -0.89
N PHE A 360 6.95 -11.97 -0.54
CA PHE A 360 6.87 -13.41 -0.35
C PHE A 360 5.51 -14.02 -0.60
N ASN A 361 5.47 -15.33 -0.89
CA ASN A 361 4.22 -16.07 -1.13
C ASN A 361 3.35 -15.45 -2.25
N ASN A 362 3.92 -14.79 -3.27
CA ASN A 362 3.15 -14.26 -4.40
C ASN A 362 3.19 -15.21 -5.60
N THR A 363 2.14 -15.22 -6.40
CA THR A 363 2.12 -15.91 -7.70
C THR A 363 2.03 -14.88 -8.82
N CYS A 364 3.03 -14.85 -9.70
CA CYS A 364 3.07 -13.96 -10.86
C CYS A 364 3.20 -14.77 -12.15
N GLY A 365 2.46 -14.38 -13.18
CA GLY A 365 2.40 -15.17 -14.41
C GLY A 365 2.11 -14.33 -15.65
N ASN A 366 2.67 -14.72 -16.80
CA ASN A 366 2.43 -14.07 -18.08
C ASN A 366 2.71 -12.55 -18.00
N LEU A 367 3.94 -12.19 -17.59
CA LEU A 367 4.33 -10.80 -17.37
C LEU A 367 5.10 -10.22 -18.56
N ASN A 368 4.89 -8.92 -18.81
CA ASN A 368 5.47 -8.13 -19.89
C ASN A 368 5.20 -8.69 -21.30
N LEU A 369 3.95 -9.02 -21.59
CA LEU A 369 3.54 -9.63 -22.87
C LEU A 369 3.86 -8.80 -24.12
N SER A 370 4.11 -7.48 -24.03
CA SER A 370 4.62 -6.70 -25.17
C SER A 370 6.11 -6.85 -25.44
N ASN A 371 6.86 -7.49 -24.53
CA ASN A 371 8.28 -7.79 -24.68
C ASN A 371 9.16 -6.56 -24.95
N ASP A 372 8.77 -5.40 -24.42
CA ASP A 372 9.49 -4.13 -24.54
C ASP A 372 10.21 -3.72 -23.25
N TRP A 373 9.95 -4.42 -22.15
CA TRP A 373 10.65 -4.28 -20.85
C TRP A 373 11.28 -5.58 -20.37
N GLN A 374 11.74 -5.61 -19.12
CA GLN A 374 12.05 -6.84 -18.39
C GLN A 374 10.92 -7.13 -17.39
N ALA A 375 10.72 -8.41 -17.07
CA ALA A 375 9.75 -8.83 -16.07
C ALA A 375 10.31 -9.87 -15.11
N ALA A 376 9.94 -9.70 -13.85
CA ALA A 376 10.13 -10.62 -12.77
C ALA A 376 8.94 -10.52 -11.79
N VAL A 377 9.02 -11.20 -10.64
CA VAL A 377 8.04 -10.96 -9.56
C VAL A 377 8.20 -9.54 -9.03
N VAL A 378 9.44 -9.07 -8.84
CA VAL A 378 9.72 -7.72 -8.29
C VAL A 378 10.90 -7.03 -8.97
N ASP A 379 10.72 -5.75 -9.29
CA ASP A 379 11.76 -4.79 -9.60
C ASP A 379 12.29 -4.15 -8.30
N VAL A 380 13.60 -4.24 -8.08
CA VAL A 380 14.28 -3.74 -6.88
C VAL A 380 15.22 -2.60 -7.26
N TYR A 381 14.84 -1.39 -6.88
CA TYR A 381 15.67 -0.19 -7.02
C TYR A 381 16.40 0.12 -5.70
N GLY A 382 16.97 1.33 -5.58
CA GLY A 382 17.65 1.75 -4.35
C GLY A 382 16.67 1.85 -3.19
N MET A 383 17.06 1.41 -2.00
CA MET A 383 16.23 1.44 -0.77
C MET A 383 16.79 2.39 0.30
N SER A 384 17.75 3.25 -0.06
CA SER A 384 18.33 4.27 0.83
C SER A 384 18.83 3.71 2.18
N GLY A 385 19.44 2.53 2.16
CA GLY A 385 19.94 1.82 3.35
C GLY A 385 19.05 0.67 3.85
N GLY A 386 17.83 0.53 3.30
CA GLY A 386 16.93 -0.59 3.57
C GLY A 386 17.38 -1.90 2.93
N LYS A 387 16.87 -3.01 3.48
CA LYS A 387 17.09 -4.37 2.95
C LYS A 387 15.89 -4.88 2.17
N VAL A 388 16.12 -5.83 1.27
CA VAL A 388 15.07 -6.48 0.48
C VAL A 388 15.19 -8.00 0.59
N ASP A 389 14.17 -8.65 1.13
CA ASP A 389 14.04 -10.11 1.20
C ASP A 389 12.97 -10.59 0.21
N VAL A 390 13.30 -11.58 -0.63
CA VAL A 390 12.39 -12.12 -1.65
C VAL A 390 12.34 -13.64 -1.54
N TYR A 391 11.23 -14.21 -1.08
CA TYR A 391 11.15 -15.67 -0.89
C TYR A 391 9.78 -16.28 -1.09
N ASN A 392 9.71 -17.59 -1.34
CA ASN A 392 8.44 -18.30 -1.59
C ASN A 392 7.57 -17.70 -2.70
N ASN A 393 8.14 -16.99 -3.68
CA ASN A 393 7.38 -16.50 -4.82
C ASN A 393 7.41 -17.52 -5.96
N LEU A 394 6.28 -17.66 -6.64
CA LEU A 394 6.10 -18.50 -7.82
C LEU A 394 5.95 -17.61 -9.06
N GLY A 395 6.89 -17.72 -10.00
CA GLY A 395 6.87 -17.02 -11.26
C GLY A 395 6.67 -17.97 -12.44
N PHE A 396 5.92 -17.57 -13.47
CA PHE A 396 5.93 -18.29 -14.73
C PHE A 396 5.72 -17.42 -15.97
N ASN A 397 6.33 -17.83 -17.09
CA ASN A 397 6.15 -17.21 -18.41
C ASN A 397 6.40 -15.68 -18.40
N PHE A 398 7.62 -15.26 -18.05
CA PHE A 398 8.01 -13.85 -18.09
C PHE A 398 8.68 -13.52 -19.42
N MET A 399 8.48 -12.29 -19.90
CA MET A 399 9.10 -11.80 -21.12
C MET A 399 10.06 -10.62 -20.86
N PRO A 400 11.21 -10.55 -21.54
CA PRO A 400 11.89 -11.69 -22.15
C PRO A 400 12.16 -12.76 -21.08
N ASN A 401 12.30 -14.02 -21.51
CA ASN A 401 12.49 -15.16 -20.60
C ASN A 401 13.89 -15.11 -19.95
N GLN A 402 14.01 -14.38 -18.85
CA GLN A 402 15.25 -14.22 -18.10
C GLN A 402 15.37 -15.21 -16.93
N LYS A 403 14.28 -15.91 -16.58
CA LYS A 403 14.22 -16.85 -15.46
C LYS A 403 14.58 -16.24 -14.10
N LEU A 404 14.34 -14.95 -13.93
CA LEU A 404 14.61 -14.20 -12.70
C LEU A 404 13.34 -13.94 -11.91
N ILE A 405 13.44 -14.02 -10.58
CA ILE A 405 12.33 -13.70 -9.66
C ILE A 405 12.43 -12.25 -9.16
N ALA A 406 13.64 -11.71 -9.05
CA ALA A 406 13.87 -10.31 -8.70
C ALA A 406 14.87 -9.69 -9.69
N LEU A 407 14.56 -8.48 -10.16
CA LEU A 407 15.46 -7.68 -10.99
C LEU A 407 16.11 -6.61 -10.13
N GLN A 408 17.45 -6.63 -10.07
CA GLN A 408 18.22 -5.60 -9.40
C GLN A 408 18.50 -4.45 -10.38
N TRP A 409 17.91 -3.29 -10.12
CA TRP A 409 18.07 -2.08 -10.92
C TRP A 409 19.03 -1.05 -10.30
N ALA A 410 19.45 -1.25 -9.05
CA ALA A 410 20.32 -0.33 -8.32
C ALA A 410 21.27 -1.08 -7.35
N GLU A 411 21.83 -0.37 -6.36
CA GLU A 411 22.85 -0.90 -5.45
C GLU A 411 22.35 -2.00 -4.50
N VAL A 412 21.04 -2.07 -4.25
CA VAL A 412 20.46 -3.03 -3.31
C VAL A 412 20.35 -4.40 -3.96
N ILE A 413 21.12 -5.36 -3.46
CA ILE A 413 21.04 -6.76 -3.87
C ILE A 413 19.92 -7.44 -3.06
N PRO A 414 18.85 -7.96 -3.69
CA PRO A 414 17.79 -8.66 -2.98
C PRO A 414 18.30 -10.01 -2.45
N ASN A 415 17.99 -10.32 -1.20
CA ASN A 415 18.23 -11.63 -0.61
C ASN A 415 17.11 -12.60 -1.06
N ALA A 416 17.35 -13.29 -2.18
CA ALA A 416 16.39 -14.18 -2.80
C ALA A 416 16.59 -15.65 -2.38
N SER A 417 15.54 -16.32 -1.90
CA SER A 417 15.59 -17.74 -1.51
C SER A 417 14.23 -18.43 -1.67
N TYR A 418 14.17 -19.75 -1.83
CA TYR A 418 12.90 -20.50 -1.91
C TYR A 418 11.89 -19.98 -2.95
N ASN A 419 12.36 -19.36 -4.04
CA ASN A 419 11.50 -18.95 -5.13
C ASN A 419 11.57 -19.98 -6.27
N ILE A 420 10.49 -20.10 -7.03
CA ILE A 420 10.44 -20.97 -8.20
C ILE A 420 10.06 -20.13 -9.42
N TYR A 421 10.79 -20.36 -10.52
CA TYR A 421 10.41 -19.91 -11.84
C TYR A 421 10.17 -21.11 -12.76
N ASN A 422 9.09 -21.06 -13.55
CA ASN A 422 8.79 -22.03 -14.61
C ASN A 422 8.49 -21.33 -15.93
N GLU A 423 8.69 -22.01 -17.07
CA GLU A 423 8.39 -21.38 -18.38
C GLU A 423 6.88 -21.36 -18.66
N THR A 424 6.11 -22.26 -18.05
CA THR A 424 4.65 -22.33 -18.19
C THR A 424 3.98 -22.60 -16.84
N SER A 425 2.70 -22.26 -16.72
CA SER A 425 1.90 -22.60 -15.52
C SER A 425 1.79 -24.12 -15.31
N GLY A 426 1.74 -24.90 -16.39
CA GLY A 426 1.71 -26.37 -16.31
C GLY A 426 2.99 -26.95 -15.69
N GLN A 427 4.16 -26.39 -16.03
CA GLN A 427 5.43 -26.80 -15.40
C GLN A 427 5.52 -26.40 -13.92
N ALA A 428 4.86 -25.30 -13.52
CA ALA A 428 4.68 -24.95 -12.11
C ALA A 428 3.73 -25.90 -11.36
N GLY A 429 3.10 -26.85 -12.07
CA GLY A 429 2.13 -27.78 -11.51
C GLY A 429 0.82 -27.10 -11.12
N ILE A 430 0.46 -25.99 -11.78
CA ILE A 430 -0.79 -25.27 -11.62
C ILE A 430 -1.88 -25.94 -12.47
N THR A 431 -3.06 -26.21 -11.91
CA THR A 431 -4.18 -26.87 -12.60
C THR A 431 -4.79 -25.99 -13.70
N ASP A 432 -4.99 -24.71 -13.40
CA ASP A 432 -5.61 -23.72 -14.28
C ASP A 432 -5.25 -22.29 -13.82
N GLN A 433 -5.33 -21.33 -14.72
CA GLN A 433 -4.94 -19.93 -14.45
C GLN A 433 -6.06 -19.09 -13.79
N THR A 434 -7.21 -19.70 -13.45
CA THR A 434 -8.31 -19.02 -12.75
C THR A 434 -8.21 -19.26 -11.25
N SER A 435 -8.03 -20.52 -10.85
CA SER A 435 -7.96 -20.96 -9.47
C SER A 435 -6.53 -21.09 -8.95
N LEU A 436 -5.55 -21.20 -9.85
CA LEU A 436 -4.11 -21.36 -9.53
C LEU A 436 -3.79 -22.48 -8.52
N ASN A 437 -4.70 -23.44 -8.34
CA ASN A 437 -4.49 -24.55 -7.42
C ASN A 437 -3.28 -25.39 -7.84
N LEU A 438 -2.51 -25.86 -6.86
CA LEU A 438 -1.36 -26.71 -7.09
C LEU A 438 -1.79 -28.19 -7.16
N THR A 439 -1.34 -28.87 -8.22
CA THR A 439 -1.40 -30.33 -8.31
C THR A 439 -0.57 -30.98 -7.19
N SER A 440 -0.87 -32.24 -6.86
CA SER A 440 -0.14 -33.00 -5.82
C SER A 440 1.36 -33.11 -6.10
N ASN A 441 1.76 -33.04 -7.37
CA ASN A 441 3.13 -33.23 -7.83
C ASN A 441 3.82 -31.89 -8.16
N SER A 442 3.19 -30.75 -7.87
CA SER A 442 3.79 -29.44 -8.11
C SER A 442 5.11 -29.30 -7.35
N ALA A 443 6.13 -28.78 -8.03
CA ALA A 443 7.41 -28.43 -7.41
C ALA A 443 7.31 -27.31 -6.37
N ALA A 444 6.20 -26.56 -6.36
CA ALA A 444 5.94 -25.52 -5.37
C ALA A 444 5.33 -26.07 -4.08
N LYS A 445 4.70 -27.26 -4.12
CA LYS A 445 3.92 -27.78 -3.01
C LYS A 445 4.79 -28.21 -1.83
N TYR A 446 4.56 -27.62 -0.67
CA TYR A 446 5.32 -27.85 0.57
C TYR A 446 6.84 -27.67 0.44
N LYS A 447 7.29 -26.74 -0.41
CA LYS A 447 8.72 -26.44 -0.63
C LYS A 447 9.15 -25.06 -0.13
N GLY A 448 8.22 -24.29 0.42
CA GLY A 448 8.48 -22.96 0.93
C GLY A 448 9.15 -22.98 2.29
N ARG A 449 9.80 -21.87 2.61
CA ARG A 449 10.27 -21.52 3.96
C ARG A 449 9.07 -21.12 4.83
N PRO A 450 8.99 -21.50 6.11
CA PRO A 450 7.98 -21.01 7.03
C PRO A 450 7.89 -19.49 7.13
N THR A 451 6.66 -18.97 7.13
CA THR A 451 6.35 -17.56 7.41
C THR A 451 5.39 -17.48 8.59
N PRO A 452 5.88 -17.28 9.83
CA PRO A 452 5.08 -17.49 11.05
C PRO A 452 3.87 -16.55 11.22
N PHE A 453 3.77 -15.48 10.42
CA PHE A 453 2.70 -14.50 10.49
C PHE A 453 1.70 -14.56 9.32
N VAL A 454 1.88 -15.48 8.35
CA VAL A 454 0.92 -15.71 7.26
C VAL A 454 0.45 -17.16 7.34
N ILE A 455 -0.70 -17.35 8.01
CA ILE A 455 -1.25 -18.67 8.34
C ILE A 455 -2.26 -19.18 7.32
N THR A 456 -2.69 -18.35 6.38
CA THR A 456 -3.59 -18.72 5.28
C THR A 456 -3.04 -18.31 3.92
N ASP A 457 -3.46 -19.03 2.88
CA ASP A 457 -3.21 -18.70 1.48
C ASP A 457 -4.22 -17.64 0.97
N PHE A 458 -4.12 -17.30 -0.32
CA PHE A 458 -4.99 -16.32 -0.98
C PHE A 458 -6.49 -16.66 -0.87
N TYR A 459 -6.85 -17.95 -0.82
CA TYR A 459 -8.23 -18.42 -0.71
C TYR A 459 -8.65 -18.70 0.74
N GLY A 460 -7.84 -18.33 1.72
CA GLY A 460 -8.11 -18.58 3.13
C GLY A 460 -7.84 -20.02 3.59
N LYS A 461 -7.17 -20.86 2.77
CA LYS A 461 -6.78 -22.21 3.19
C LYS A 461 -5.59 -22.14 4.15
N PRO A 462 -5.56 -22.94 5.22
CA PRO A 462 -4.43 -22.96 6.14
C PRO A 462 -3.12 -23.33 5.44
N ARG A 463 -2.05 -22.60 5.74
CA ARG A 463 -0.69 -22.92 5.29
C ARG A 463 0.00 -23.86 6.27
N SER A 464 0.84 -24.76 5.74
CA SER A 464 1.71 -25.58 6.59
C SER A 464 2.69 -24.71 7.37
N ALA A 465 2.72 -24.86 8.69
CA ALA A 465 3.58 -24.08 9.58
C ALA A 465 5.08 -24.39 9.41
N THR A 466 5.43 -25.58 8.90
CA THR A 466 6.81 -26.05 8.76
C THR A 466 7.29 -26.16 7.32
N ALA A 467 6.37 -26.27 6.37
CA ALA A 467 6.68 -26.43 4.96
C ALA A 467 5.51 -25.91 4.11
N PRO A 468 5.26 -24.59 4.05
CA PRO A 468 4.20 -24.02 3.23
C PRO A 468 4.49 -24.24 1.73
N SER A 469 3.48 -24.09 0.88
CA SER A 469 3.68 -24.06 -0.57
C SER A 469 4.30 -22.72 -1.02
N ILE A 470 5.14 -22.78 -2.05
CA ILE A 470 5.69 -21.59 -2.74
C ILE A 470 4.57 -20.98 -3.60
N GLY A 471 4.40 -19.66 -3.54
CA GLY A 471 3.34 -18.93 -4.21
C GLY A 471 2.14 -18.63 -3.31
N ALA A 472 1.09 -18.05 -3.91
CA ALA A 472 -0.07 -17.53 -3.20
C ALA A 472 -1.10 -18.59 -2.77
N VAL A 473 -0.97 -19.83 -3.24
CA VAL A 473 -1.98 -20.90 -3.07
C VAL A 473 -1.32 -22.18 -2.54
N GLU A 474 -1.99 -22.89 -1.63
CA GLU A 474 -1.50 -24.15 -1.02
C GLU A 474 -1.74 -25.43 -1.83
#